data_AF-A0A4R1Q1I2-F1
#
_entry.id   AF-A0A4R1Q1I2-F1
#
_cell.length_a   1.000
_cell.length_b   1.000
_cell.length_c   1.000
_cell.angle_alpha   90.00
_cell.angle_beta   90.00
_cell.angle_gamma   90.00
#
_symmetry.space_group_name_H-M   'P 1'
#
loop_
_entity.id
_entity.type
_entity.pdbx_description
1 polymer ?
#
loop_
_entity_poly.entity_id
_entity_poly.type
_entity_poly.pdbx_seq_one_letter_code
_entity_poly.pdbx_strand_id
1 'polypeptide(L)'
;MKIFAIADTHLSGEPPTKPMDIFGAHWHNHWEKIKADWLDRVAAEDTVLLPGDISWAMRLDDALVDLNAIRQLPGRKILIRGNHVILSDECKYRYIA
;
A
#
# COMPACT_ATOMS: atom_id res chain seq x y z
N MET A 1 -6.32 -20.12 -5.24
CA MET A 1 -6.89 -18.86 -4.72
C MET A 1 -6.75 -18.83 -3.20
N LYS A 2 -5.95 -17.90 -2.71
CA LYS A 2 -5.74 -17.54 -1.30
C LYS A 2 -6.22 -16.11 -1.08
N ILE A 3 -6.45 -15.76 0.18
CA ILE A 3 -6.76 -14.39 0.61
C ILE A 3 -5.65 -13.95 1.56
N PHE A 4 -5.02 -12.83 1.23
CA PHE A 4 -4.03 -12.14 2.06
C PHE A 4 -4.63 -10.85 2.59
N ALA A 5 -4.09 -10.35 3.70
CA ALA A 5 -4.44 -9.04 4.24
C ALA A 5 -3.20 -8.36 4.80
N ILE A 6 -3.03 -7.08 4.48
CA ILE A 6 -1.98 -6.21 5.04
C ILE A 6 -2.52 -4.79 5.15
N ALA A 7 -2.30 -4.15 6.29
CA ALA A 7 -2.78 -2.81 6.62
C ALA A 7 -1.63 -1.94 7.09
N ASP A 8 -1.87 -0.63 7.21
CA ASP A 8 -0.97 0.29 7.91
C ASP A 8 0.47 0.27 7.35
N THR A 9 0.61 0.12 6.03
CA THR A 9 1.93 0.07 5.38
C THR A 9 2.66 1.40 5.44
N HIS A 10 1.94 2.52 5.63
CA HIS A 10 2.50 3.85 5.83
C HIS A 10 3.63 4.20 4.83
N LEU A 11 3.43 3.85 3.56
CA LEU A 11 4.36 4.15 2.48
C LEU A 11 4.51 5.67 2.30
N SER A 12 5.66 6.10 1.81
CA SER A 12 6.01 7.52 1.84
C SER A 12 6.54 8.07 0.51
N GLY A 13 6.12 7.49 -0.61
CA GLY A 13 6.60 7.85 -1.94
C GLY A 13 8.06 7.46 -2.19
N GLU A 14 8.55 7.85 -3.36
CA GLU A 14 9.91 7.60 -3.81
C GLU A 14 10.49 8.90 -4.42
N PRO A 15 11.48 9.55 -3.80
CA PRO A 15 12.10 9.19 -2.52
C PRO A 15 11.17 9.40 -1.31
N PRO A 16 11.39 8.71 -0.17
CA PRO A 16 10.57 8.84 1.03
C PRO A 16 10.53 10.27 1.57
N THR A 17 9.36 10.89 1.59
CA THR A 17 9.15 12.25 2.15
C THR A 17 9.07 12.28 3.67
N LYS A 18 8.64 11.17 4.27
CA LYS A 18 8.35 10.98 5.68
C LYS A 18 8.65 9.49 5.99
N PRO A 19 9.90 9.10 6.20
CA PRO A 19 10.26 7.68 6.35
C PRO A 19 9.82 7.13 7.71
N MET A 20 9.41 5.85 7.74
CA MET A 20 9.06 5.15 8.98
C MET A 20 10.29 4.84 9.87
N ASP A 21 11.50 4.93 9.32
CA ASP A 21 12.78 4.71 10.02
C ASP A 21 12.94 5.60 11.27
N ILE A 22 12.22 6.72 11.34
CA ILE A 22 12.18 7.58 12.53
C ILE A 22 11.62 6.85 13.76
N PHE A 23 10.84 5.80 13.56
CA PHE A 23 10.26 4.95 14.61
C PHE A 23 11.14 3.74 14.95
N GLY A 24 12.32 3.62 14.31
CA GLY A 24 13.34 2.63 14.63
C GLY A 24 13.88 1.88 13.42
N ALA A 25 15.08 1.33 13.57
CA ALA A 25 15.84 0.67 12.48
C ALA A 25 15.12 -0.53 11.83
N HIS A 26 14.12 -1.12 12.49
CA HIS A 26 13.34 -2.22 11.92
C HIS A 26 12.49 -1.77 10.72
N TRP A 27 12.09 -0.49 10.67
CA TRP A 27 11.36 0.12 9.56
C TRP A 27 12.23 0.44 8.34
N HIS A 28 13.55 0.35 8.47
CA HIS A 28 14.47 0.58 7.36
C HIS A 28 14.13 -0.30 6.18
N ASN A 29 13.91 0.32 5.02
CA ASN A 29 13.48 -0.32 3.78
C ASN A 29 12.26 -1.24 3.97
N HIS A 30 11.29 -0.84 4.81
CA HIS A 30 10.10 -1.64 5.07
C HIS A 30 9.28 -1.89 3.80
N TRP A 31 9.25 -0.93 2.88
CA TRP A 31 8.54 -1.11 1.62
C TRP A 31 9.14 -2.23 0.78
N GLU A 32 10.47 -2.26 0.66
CA GLU A 32 11.20 -3.30 -0.07
C GLU A 32 10.95 -4.67 0.53
N LYS A 33 10.92 -4.77 1.88
CA LYS A 33 10.61 -6.01 2.59
C LYS A 33 9.19 -6.49 2.31
N ILE A 34 8.20 -5.60 2.40
CA ILE A 34 6.79 -5.91 2.09
C ILE A 34 6.65 -6.36 0.64
N LYS A 35 7.25 -5.63 -0.29
CA LYS A 35 7.23 -5.94 -1.72
C LYS A 35 7.85 -7.30 -2.02
N ALA A 36 8.99 -7.63 -1.39
CA ALA A 36 9.65 -8.91 -1.56
C ALA A 36 8.78 -10.08 -1.06
N ASP A 37 8.21 -9.98 0.15
CA ASP A 37 7.30 -11.01 0.70
C ASP A 37 6.03 -11.18 -0.16
N TRP A 38 5.48 -10.06 -0.65
CA TRP A 38 4.32 -10.08 -1.54
C TRP A 38 4.63 -10.83 -2.84
N LEU A 39 5.74 -10.51 -3.51
CA LEU A 39 6.15 -11.14 -4.77
C LEU A 39 6.44 -12.63 -4.62
N ASP A 40 6.91 -13.07 -3.46
CA ASP A 40 7.19 -14.48 -3.17
C ASP A 40 5.90 -15.30 -2.95
N ARG A 41 4.85 -14.69 -2.38
CA ARG A 41 3.72 -15.44 -1.80
C ARG A 41 2.40 -15.29 -2.54
N VAL A 42 2.19 -14.17 -3.24
CA VAL A 42 0.92 -13.80 -3.86
C VAL A 42 0.94 -14.10 -5.35
N ALA A 43 0.03 -14.97 -5.81
CA ALA A 43 -0.15 -15.24 -7.23
C ALA A 43 -1.20 -14.29 -7.86
N ALA A 44 -1.30 -14.27 -9.19
CA ALA A 44 -2.21 -13.38 -9.92
C ALA A 44 -3.70 -13.65 -9.58
N GLU A 45 -4.05 -14.90 -9.32
CA GLU A 45 -5.41 -15.34 -8.95
C GLU A 45 -5.77 -15.11 -7.48
N ASP A 46 -4.81 -14.75 -6.64
CA ASP A 46 -5.04 -14.50 -5.22
C ASP A 46 -5.65 -13.11 -4.99
N THR A 47 -6.26 -12.89 -3.82
CA THR A 47 -6.80 -11.58 -3.43
C THR A 47 -6.05 -11.02 -2.24
N VAL A 48 -5.73 -9.73 -2.26
CA VAL A 48 -5.10 -9.00 -1.16
C VAL A 48 -6.01 -7.89 -0.67
N LEU A 49 -6.38 -7.97 0.60
CA LEU A 49 -7.15 -6.96 1.31
C LEU A 49 -6.20 -5.91 1.90
N LEU A 50 -6.50 -4.63 1.65
CA LEU A 50 -5.71 -3.49 2.08
C LEU A 50 -6.60 -2.55 2.92
N PRO A 51 -6.79 -2.82 4.22
CA PRO A 51 -7.78 -2.13 5.04
C PRO A 51 -7.22 -0.84 5.65
N GLY A 52 -6.77 0.09 4.81
CA GLY A 52 -6.43 1.45 5.22
C GLY A 52 -4.96 1.72 5.54
N ASP A 53 -4.66 3.01 5.71
CA ASP A 53 -3.38 3.59 6.12
C ASP A 53 -2.18 3.08 5.32
N ILE A 54 -2.43 2.96 4.02
CA ILE A 54 -1.48 2.46 3.04
C ILE A 54 -0.33 3.44 2.83
N SER A 55 -0.66 4.73 2.72
CA SER A 55 0.29 5.81 2.45
C SER A 55 0.22 6.84 3.58
N TRP A 56 1.37 7.44 3.88
CA TRP A 56 1.51 8.53 4.83
C TRP A 56 1.26 9.91 4.21
N ALA A 57 0.97 9.95 2.90
CA ALA A 57 0.58 11.14 2.19
C ALA A 57 -0.76 11.69 2.69
N MET A 58 -0.82 13.01 2.86
CA MET A 58 -2.04 13.72 3.29
C MET A 58 -2.94 14.13 2.13
N ARG A 59 -2.44 14.01 0.89
CA ARG A 59 -3.13 14.37 -0.36
C ARG A 59 -3.15 13.16 -1.29
N LEU A 60 -4.22 13.03 -2.07
CA LEU A 60 -4.37 11.93 -3.01
C LEU A 60 -3.23 11.90 -4.03
N ASP A 61 -2.89 13.05 -4.65
CA ASP A 61 -1.85 13.11 -5.70
C ASP A 61 -0.51 12.55 -5.23
N ASP A 62 -0.15 12.82 -3.98
CA ASP A 62 1.07 12.31 -3.36
C ASP A 62 0.95 10.81 -3.05
N ALA A 63 -0.23 10.35 -2.59
CA ALA A 63 -0.53 8.95 -2.33
C ALA A 63 -0.55 8.09 -3.61
N LEU A 64 -0.73 8.69 -4.80
CA LEU A 64 -0.77 7.97 -6.07
C LEU A 64 0.54 7.21 -6.33
N VAL A 65 1.68 7.72 -5.88
CA VAL A 65 2.97 7.05 -6.04
C VAL A 65 2.94 5.68 -5.36
N ASP A 66 2.49 5.65 -4.11
CA ASP A 66 2.39 4.44 -3.30
C ASP A 66 1.31 3.47 -3.82
N LEU A 67 0.13 4.02 -4.15
CA LEU A 67 -0.98 3.22 -4.69
C LEU A 67 -0.61 2.59 -6.04
N ASN A 68 0.12 3.30 -6.90
CA ASN A 68 0.61 2.76 -8.17
C ASN A 68 1.68 1.68 -7.94
N ALA A 69 2.55 1.84 -6.93
CA ALA A 69 3.54 0.83 -6.59
C ALA A 69 2.88 -0.48 -6.13
N ILE A 70 1.83 -0.41 -5.29
CA ILE A 70 1.04 -1.57 -4.86
C ILE A 70 0.25 -2.18 -6.03
N ARG A 71 -0.33 -1.33 -6.90
CA ARG A 71 -1.09 -1.77 -8.07
C ARG A 71 -0.26 -2.68 -8.99
N GLN A 72 1.04 -2.46 -9.09
CA GLN A 72 1.95 -3.26 -9.93
C GLN A 72 2.26 -4.65 -9.36
N LEU A 73 1.97 -4.92 -8.09
CA LEU A 73 2.20 -6.24 -7.48
C LEU A 73 1.20 -7.28 -8.02
N PRO A 74 1.40 -8.59 -7.83
CA PRO A 74 0.42 -9.62 -8.21
C PRO A 74 -0.82 -9.64 -7.29
N GLY A 75 -1.85 -10.35 -7.72
CA GLY A 75 -3.13 -10.52 -7.01
C GLY A 75 -4.16 -9.42 -7.29
N ARG A 76 -5.43 -9.70 -7.00
CA ARG A 76 -6.53 -8.74 -7.00
C ARG A 76 -6.53 -7.91 -5.72
N LYS A 77 -6.65 -6.59 -5.80
CA LYS A 77 -6.61 -5.69 -4.63
C LYS A 77 -8.01 -5.23 -4.24
N ILE A 78 -8.30 -5.31 -2.95
CA ILE A 78 -9.50 -4.71 -2.36
C ILE A 78 -9.06 -3.73 -1.29
N LEU A 79 -9.25 -2.44 -1.55
CA LEU A 79 -8.82 -1.38 -0.65
C LEU A 79 -10.01 -0.83 0.15
N ILE A 80 -9.78 -0.60 1.43
CA ILE A 80 -10.67 0.19 2.29
C ILE A 80 -9.92 1.44 2.71
N ARG A 81 -10.65 2.55 2.85
CA ARG A 81 -10.09 3.84 3.26
C ARG A 81 -9.62 3.76 4.72
N GLY A 82 -8.39 4.20 4.97
CA GLY A 82 -7.88 4.49 6.32
C GLY A 82 -8.11 5.94 6.73
N ASN A 83 -7.65 6.32 7.92
CA ASN A 83 -7.84 7.68 8.43
C ASN A 83 -6.80 8.68 7.90
N HIS A 84 -5.65 8.21 7.42
CA HIS A 84 -4.52 9.07 7.05
C HIS A 84 -4.68 9.72 5.67
N VAL A 85 -5.37 9.06 4.74
CA VAL A 85 -5.53 9.53 3.36
C VAL A 85 -6.94 10.07 3.13
N ILE A 86 -7.05 11.37 2.79
CA ILE A 86 -8.28 11.95 2.24
C ILE A 86 -8.46 11.43 0.80
N LEU A 87 -8.92 10.18 0.66
CA LEU A 87 -9.33 9.61 -0.62
C LEU A 87 -10.63 10.28 -1.10
N SER A 88 -10.60 11.03 -2.21
CA SER A 88 -11.84 11.48 -2.85
C SER A 88 -12.73 10.27 -3.23
N ASP A 89 -14.03 10.47 -3.38
CA ASP A 89 -14.97 9.39 -3.76
C ASP A 89 -14.58 8.67 -5.07
N GLU A 90 -13.82 9.34 -5.95
CA GLU A 90 -13.24 8.76 -7.17
C GLU A 90 -12.30 7.56 -6.91
N CYS A 91 -11.62 7.52 -5.76
CA CYS A 91 -10.72 6.42 -5.44
C CYS A 91 -11.46 5.12 -5.06
N LYS A 92 -12.71 5.20 -4.62
CA LYS A 92 -13.52 4.03 -4.22
C LYS A 92 -13.69 3.03 -5.35
N TYR A 93 -13.67 3.49 -6.60
CA TYR A 93 -13.97 2.65 -7.78
C TYR A 93 -12.77 2.44 -8.71
N ARG A 94 -11.71 3.24 -8.57
CA ARG A 94 -10.56 3.22 -9.50
C ARG A 94 -9.42 2.28 -9.08
N TYR A 95 -9.40 1.85 -7.81
CA TYR A 95 -8.38 0.97 -7.24
C TYR A 95 -8.89 -0.42 -6.85
N ILE A 96 -10.18 -0.71 -7.05
CA ILE A 96 -10.69 -2.08 -7.03
C ILE A 96 -10.28 -2.72 -8.36
N ALA A 97 -9.08 -3.29 -8.43
CA ALA A 97 -8.57 -4.03 -9.58
C ALA A 97 -8.08 -5.41 -9.12
#